data_AF-A0A094YVI0-F1
#
_entry.id   AF-A0A094YVI0-F1
#
_cell.length_a   1.000
_cell.length_b   1.000
_cell.length_c   1.000
_cell.angle_alpha   90.00
_cell.angle_beta   90.00
_cell.angle_gamma   90.00
#
_symmetry.space_group_name_H-M   'P 1'
#
loop_
_entity.id
_entity.type
_entity.pdbx_description
1 polymer ?
#
loop_
_entity_poly.entity_id
_entity_poly.type
_entity_poly.pdbx_seq_one_letter_code
_entity_poly.pdbx_strand_id
1 'polypeptide(L)' 'MKMSVKDRKVDVSGTHYTMLGTVNDGECKVRLKNTKGEVVEMLCEHFIEGLNKGTAKYLD' A
#
# COMPACT_ATOMS: atom_id res chain seq x y z
N MET A 1 1.05 -18.67 14.61
CA MET A 1 0.77 -18.70 13.15
C MET A 1 1.26 -17.40 12.55
N LYS A 2 2.29 -17.44 11.68
CA LYS A 2 2.74 -16.25 10.95
C LYS A 2 1.72 -16.05 9.83
N MET A 3 0.75 -15.15 10.04
CA MET A 3 -0.21 -14.75 9.00
C MET A 3 0.60 -14.19 7.85
N SER A 4 0.85 -15.02 6.85
CA SER A 4 1.48 -14.60 5.61
C SER A 4 0.40 -13.82 4.88
N VAL A 5 0.30 -12.53 5.14
CA VAL A 5 -0.51 -11.64 4.31
C VAL A 5 0.07 -11.83 2.92
N LYS A 6 -0.68 -12.48 2.01
CA LYS A 6 -0.28 -12.58 0.60
C LYS A 6 0.13 -11.17 0.18
N ASP A 7 1.35 -11.02 -0.32
CA ASP A 7 1.89 -9.76 -0.81
C ASP A 7 0.91 -9.15 -1.81
N ARG A 8 0.04 -8.24 -1.34
CA ARG A 8 -1.02 -7.66 -2.17
C ARG A 8 -0.38 -6.65 -3.10
N LYS A 9 -0.52 -6.86 -4.40
CA LYS A 9 -0.08 -5.88 -5.39
C LYS A 9 -1.10 -4.77 -5.47
N VAL A 10 -0.61 -3.54 -5.52
CA VAL A 10 -1.43 -2.35 -5.69
C VAL A 10 -0.84 -1.46 -6.76
N ASP A 11 -1.69 -0.83 -7.55
CA ASP A 11 -1.32 0.28 -8.41
C ASP A 11 -1.71 1.57 -7.69
N VAL A 12 -0.80 2.53 -7.63
CA VAL A 12 -1.05 3.88 -7.11
C VAL A 12 -0.54 4.87 -8.13
N SER A 13 -1.44 5.63 -8.74
CA SER A 13 -1.19 6.62 -9.79
C SER A 13 -0.37 6.06 -10.96
N GLY A 14 -0.65 4.83 -11.38
CA GLY A 14 0.08 4.16 -12.46
C GLY A 14 1.44 3.56 -12.06
N THR A 15 1.78 3.59 -10.77
CA THR A 15 2.98 2.93 -10.24
C THR A 15 2.60 1.68 -9.46
N HIS A 16 3.24 0.56 -9.79
CA HIS A 16 3.02 -0.71 -9.11
C HIS A 16 3.82 -0.82 -7.81
N TYR A 17 3.16 -1.26 -6.76
CA TYR A 17 3.72 -1.54 -5.45
C TYR A 17 3.27 -2.90 -4.93
N THR A 18 4.07 -3.42 -3.99
CA THR A 18 3.69 -4.52 -3.10
C THR A 18 3.34 -3.94 -1.74
N MET A 19 2.14 -4.20 -1.24
CA MET A 19 1.73 -3.78 0.09
C MET A 19 2.39 -4.68 1.13
N LEU A 20 3.27 -4.09 1.94
CA LEU A 20 3.97 -4.78 3.03
C LEU A 20 3.12 -4.84 4.31
N GLY A 21 2.14 -3.96 4.44
CA GLY A 21 1.20 -3.92 5.56
C GLY A 21 0.88 -2.50 6.00
N THR A 22 0.18 -2.39 7.13
CA THR A 22 -0.14 -1.12 7.79
C THR A 22 0.68 -0.97 9.07
N VAL A 23 1.10 0.26 9.36
CA VAL A 23 1.81 0.68 10.56
C VAL A 23 0.93 1.69 11.28
N ASN A 24 0.86 1.62 12.61
CA ASN A 24 0.14 2.57 13.43
C ASN A 24 1.07 3.03 14.56
N ASP A 25 1.72 4.17 14.37
CA ASP A 25 2.74 4.76 15.27
C ASP A 25 2.28 6.10 15.90
N GLY A 26 0.99 6.40 15.82
CA GLY A 26 0.42 7.73 16.08
C GLY A 26 -0.31 8.27 14.85
N GLU A 27 0.11 7.83 13.65
CA GLU A 27 -0.60 8.01 12.40
C GLU A 27 -0.72 6.67 11.68
N CYS A 28 -1.89 6.38 11.08
CA CYS A 28 -2.05 5.18 10.27
C CYS A 28 -1.32 5.37 8.94
N LYS A 29 -0.34 4.50 8.66
CA LYS A 29 0.41 4.48 7.41
C LYS A 29 0.35 3.12 6.74
N VAL A 30 0.32 3.09 5.43
CA VAL A 30 0.48 1.90 4.59
C VAL A 30 1.92 1.86 4.10
N ARG A 31 2.60 0.74 4.31
CA ARG A 31 3.93 0.47 3.75
C ARG A 31 3.81 -0.20 2.39
N LEU A 32 4.41 0.42 1.39
CA LEU A 32 4.40 -0.02 0.01
C LEU A 32 5.85 -0.21 -0.46
N LYS A 33 6.12 -1.29 -1.18
CA LYS A 33 7.43 -1.57 -1.79
C LYS A 33 7.32 -1.44 -3.30
N ASN A 34 8.09 -0.55 -3.89
CA ASN A 34 8.08 -0.38 -5.35
C ASN A 34 8.88 -1.50 -6.06
N THR A 35 8.86 -1.50 -7.39
CA THR A 35 9.57 -2.49 -8.22
C THR A 35 11.10 -2.42 -8.11
N LYS A 36 11.65 -1.30 -7.63
CA LYS A 36 13.09 -1.13 -7.33
C LYS A 36 13.47 -1.67 -5.95
N GLY A 37 12.49 -2.08 -5.16
CA GLY A 37 12.67 -2.59 -3.81
C GLY A 37 12.70 -1.53 -2.71
N GLU A 38 12.46 -0.27 -3.06
CA GLU A 38 12.38 0.85 -2.10
C GLU A 38 11.04 0.79 -1.36
N VAL A 39 11.08 1.05 -0.06
CA VAL A 39 9.89 1.09 0.80
C VAL A 39 9.47 2.55 0.97
N VAL A 40 8.22 2.83 0.65
CA VAL A 40 7.57 4.12 0.87
C VAL A 40 6.42 3.97 1.86
N GLU A 41 6.16 5.03 2.60
CA GLU A 41 5.07 5.12 3.56
C GLU A 41 4.06 6.14 3.06
N MET A 42 2.79 5.77 3.09
CA MET A 42 1.67 6.61 2.69
C MET A 42 0.65 6.64 3.80
N LEU A 43 0.07 7.81 4.10
CA LEU A 43 -1.02 7.88 5.08
C LEU A 43 -2.20 7.01 4.63
N CYS A 44 -2.81 6.30 5.57
CA CYS A 44 -3.98 5.45 5.30
C CYS A 44 -5.12 6.25 4.68
N GLU A 45 -5.33 7.49 5.12
CA GLU A 45 -6.35 8.38 4.55
C GLU A 45 -6.12 8.66 3.07
N HIS A 46 -4.88 8.96 2.67
CA HIS A 46 -4.53 9.19 1.26
C HIS A 46 -4.67 7.92 0.43
N PHE A 47 -4.31 6.77 1.00
CA PHE A 47 -4.46 5.50 0.31
C PHE A 47 -5.94 5.15 0.08
N ILE A 48 -6.80 5.34 1.10
CA ILE A 48 -8.25 5.12 1.02
C ILE A 48 -8.89 6.13 0.06
N GLU A 49 -8.51 7.39 0.12
CA GLU A 49 -8.98 8.41 -0.82
C GLU A 49 -8.59 8.04 -2.26
N GLY A 50 -7.37 7.52 -2.46
CA GLY A 50 -6.92 7.01 -3.75
C GLY A 50 -7.77 5.86 -4.26
N LEU A 51 -8.14 4.91 -3.40
CA LEU A 51 -9.07 3.82 -3.75
C LEU A 51 -10.43 4.37 -4.16
N ASN A 52 -10.97 5.34 -3.41
CA ASN A 52 -12.27 5.94 -3.70
C ASN A 52 -12.27 6.77 -5.00
N LYS A 53 -11.15 7.44 -5.31
CA LYS A 53 -10.98 8.22 -6.55
C LYS A 53 -10.55 7.37 -7.74
N GLY A 54 -10.21 6.09 -7.53
CA GLY A 54 -9.68 5.22 -8.56
C GLY A 54 -8.22 5.51 -8.96
N THR A 55 -7.52 6.36 -8.21
CA THR A 55 -6.08 6.60 -8.38
C THR A 55 -5.24 5.55 -7.66
N ALA A 56 -5.85 4.73 -6.79
CA ALA A 56 -5.26 3.50 -6.28
C ALA A 56 -6.19 2.32 -6.56
N LYS A 57 -5.62 1.12 -6.78
CA LYS A 57 -6.38 -0.12 -6.96
C LYS A 57 -5.57 -1.35 -6.58
N TYR A 58 -6.24 -2.38 -6.10
CA TYR A 58 -5.64 -3.70 -5.93
C TYR A 58 -5.52 -4.41 -7.28
N LEU A 59 -4.43 -5.15 -7.48
CA LEU A 59 -4.07 -5.80 -8.75
C LEU A 59 -4.15 -7.34 -8.70
N ASP A 60 -5.00 -7.89 -7.83
CA ASP A 60 -5.24 -9.33 -7.54
C ASP A 60 -4.30 -10.37 -8.20
#